data_AF-A0A328W6Z5-F1
#
_entry.id   AF-A0A328W6Z5-F1
#
_cell.length_a   1.000
_cell.length_b   1.000
_cell.length_c   1.000
_cell.angle_alpha   90.00
_cell.angle_beta   90.00
_cell.angle_gamma   90.00
#
_symmetry.space_group_name_H-M   'P 1'
#
loop_
_entity.id
_entity.type
_entity.pdbx_description
1 polymer ?
#
loop_
_entity_poly.entity_id
_entity_poly.type
_entity_poly.pdbx_seq_one_letter_code
_entity_poly.pdbx_strand_id
1 'polypeptide(L)'
;YRQLAEAKLAPAVLPGLLWLAGLWAGGVLAGLLLCRWRHSGGPRRRHAAAGALGAAALLAAAAGALILHQVQDRTLGGAATLSARRLLYSDAWQLARSSLWLGRGGETWRQSYLAIQSQPYVGAEVHSGYMDILLNTGVIGLLLVLVLVSFMVARLIAVCSRLVPAALVLIGHAAVDFDWSFGLVWLLLLWLTVMGFASVFSGREVQNEPNAAQRRKRLKIGKKLLAVYEGKRKYSPLQSLSLRVMAIILLAGWVLLASALGISEVKERRAASEPPGAQAALLQSSLKWNPANTEAALSLADWLPPSQRIPLLKRSLVYAPKHPELSWKLAEAYSLRGESEEAAAWYLAAIDRDRFNDAKQTRAVLKLATLADWHRTAGESVRSVEAARTGLNILKGYRSLAANLRGMDSHRNDREFDLSRLAVRQTLRLEKTLNGGTRKHAARHPVQGDIPARR
;
A
#
# COMPACT_ATOMS: atom_id res chain seq x y z
N TYR A 1 -12.50 15.31 -15.76
CA TYR A 1 -12.58 16.27 -14.63
C TYR A 1 -13.84 17.12 -14.65
N ARG A 2 -14.18 17.85 -15.74
CA ARG A 2 -15.45 18.62 -15.81
C ARG A 2 -16.69 17.77 -15.50
N GLN A 3 -16.80 16.59 -16.12
CA GLN A 3 -17.88 15.62 -15.83
C GLN A 3 -17.88 15.10 -14.37
N LEU A 4 -16.70 15.00 -13.74
CA LEU A 4 -16.58 14.59 -12.32
C LEU A 4 -16.96 15.74 -11.37
N ALA A 5 -16.66 16.98 -11.75
CA ALA A 5 -17.04 18.16 -11.00
C ALA A 5 -18.53 18.47 -11.12
N GLU A 6 -19.12 18.25 -12.30
CA GLU A 6 -20.57 18.30 -12.52
C GLU A 6 -21.31 17.23 -11.70
N ALA A 7 -20.72 16.04 -11.55
CA ALA A 7 -21.23 14.99 -10.68
C ALA A 7 -20.96 15.22 -9.17
N LYS A 8 -20.38 16.37 -8.77
CA LYS A 8 -19.91 16.67 -7.40
C LYS A 8 -18.90 15.68 -6.82
N LEU A 9 -18.29 14.83 -7.64
CA LEU A 9 -17.27 13.87 -7.25
C LEU A 9 -15.86 14.49 -7.24
N ALA A 10 -15.70 15.67 -7.82
CA ALA A 10 -14.49 16.48 -7.76
C ALA A 10 -14.82 17.96 -7.50
N PRO A 11 -14.00 18.70 -6.73
CA PRO A 11 -14.23 20.14 -6.52
C PRO A 11 -14.09 20.93 -7.82
N ALA A 12 -14.81 22.05 -7.95
CA ALA A 12 -14.66 22.93 -9.10
C ALA A 12 -13.21 23.45 -9.21
N VAL A 13 -12.58 23.24 -10.36
CA VAL A 13 -11.14 23.51 -10.58
C VAL A 13 -10.84 25.01 -10.60
N LEU A 14 -11.73 25.80 -11.21
CA LEU A 14 -11.45 27.18 -11.58
C LEU A 14 -11.20 28.09 -10.35
N PRO A 15 -12.05 28.05 -9.29
CA PRO A 15 -11.80 28.83 -8.10
C PRO A 15 -10.47 28.43 -7.45
N GLY A 16 -10.22 27.14 -7.25
CA GLY A 16 -8.99 26.64 -6.62
C GLY A 16 -7.71 27.03 -7.36
N LEU A 17 -7.72 26.98 -8.70
CA LEU A 17 -6.58 27.40 -9.53
C LEU A 17 -6.32 28.91 -9.47
N LEU A 18 -7.37 29.73 -9.48
CA LEU A 18 -7.23 31.18 -9.35
C LEU A 18 -6.67 31.57 -7.97
N TRP A 19 -7.13 30.90 -6.91
CA TRP A 19 -6.59 31.07 -5.56
C TRP A 19 -5.12 30.65 -5.48
N LEU A 20 -4.76 29.49 -6.04
CA LEU A 20 -3.37 29.02 -6.07
C LEU A 20 -2.47 29.98 -6.85
N ALA A 21 -2.93 30.44 -8.03
CA ALA A 21 -2.20 31.42 -8.84
C ALA A 21 -2.02 32.75 -8.09
N GLY A 22 -3.05 33.23 -7.39
CA GLY A 22 -2.99 34.43 -6.55
C GLY A 22 -2.01 34.30 -5.39
N LEU A 23 -2.05 33.18 -4.66
CA LEU A 23 -1.11 32.88 -3.57
C LEU A 23 0.33 32.77 -4.07
N TRP A 24 0.54 32.15 -5.23
CA TRP A 24 1.85 31.98 -5.83
C TRP A 24 2.42 33.33 -6.30
N ALA A 25 1.63 34.12 -7.03
CA ALA A 25 2.00 35.46 -7.47
C ALA A 25 2.29 36.38 -6.27
N GLY A 26 1.45 36.34 -5.24
CA GLY A 26 1.63 37.09 -4.00
C GLY A 26 2.90 36.68 -3.24
N GLY A 27 3.19 35.38 -3.15
CA GLY A 27 4.41 34.87 -2.53
C GLY A 27 5.68 35.28 -3.27
N VAL A 28 5.66 35.22 -4.61
CA VAL A 28 6.77 35.68 -5.47
C VAL A 28 6.99 37.18 -5.32
N LEU A 29 5.92 37.98 -5.38
CA LEU A 29 6.00 39.44 -5.19
C LEU A 29 6.53 39.80 -3.80
N ALA A 30 6.02 39.16 -2.74
CA ALA A 30 6.50 39.37 -1.39
C ALA A 30 7.99 39.00 -1.26
N GLY A 31 8.41 37.87 -1.84
CA GLY A 31 9.81 37.44 -1.87
C GLY A 31 10.73 38.41 -2.63
N LEU A 32 10.29 38.89 -3.80
CA LEU A 32 11.03 39.88 -4.60
C LEU A 32 11.14 41.23 -3.89
N LEU A 33 10.07 41.68 -3.22
CA LEU A 33 10.07 42.90 -2.41
C LEU A 33 11.02 42.77 -1.21
N LEU A 34 10.98 41.65 -0.50
CA LEU A 34 11.91 41.33 0.60
C LEU A 34 13.37 41.29 0.11
N CYS A 35 13.64 40.72 -1.07
CA CYS A 35 14.97 40.67 -1.68
C CYS A 35 15.46 42.06 -2.11
N ARG A 36 14.68 42.83 -2.87
CA ARG A 36 15.04 44.20 -3.28
C ARG A 36 15.29 45.09 -2.07
N TRP A 37 14.44 44.99 -1.05
CA TRP A 37 14.54 45.80 0.15
C TRP A 37 15.72 45.41 1.06
N ARG A 38 16.12 44.13 1.07
CA ARG A 38 17.36 43.66 1.72
C ARG A 38 18.62 44.26 1.10
N HIS A 39 18.57 44.63 -0.19
CA HIS A 39 19.69 45.18 -0.95
C HIS A 39 19.73 46.73 -1.00
N SER A 40 18.68 47.44 -0.58
CA SER A 40 18.67 48.90 -0.49
C SER A 40 19.16 49.39 0.89
N GLY A 41 20.24 50.18 0.93
CA GLY A 41 20.88 50.64 2.17
C GLY A 41 20.22 51.89 2.78
N GLY A 42 19.78 51.83 4.05
CA GLY A 42 19.32 53.00 4.80
C GLY A 42 19.03 52.74 6.30
N PRO A 43 19.11 53.78 7.19
CA PRO A 43 19.06 53.64 8.65
C PRO A 43 17.66 53.55 9.29
N ARG A 44 16.55 53.81 8.57
CA ARG A 44 15.15 53.63 9.05
C ARG A 44 14.72 52.15 9.25
N ARG A 45 15.70 51.24 9.31
CA ARG A 45 15.61 49.79 9.08
C ARG A 45 15.02 48.97 10.24
N ARG A 46 15.10 49.42 11.49
CA ARG A 46 14.80 48.57 12.67
C ARG A 46 13.30 48.47 13.00
N HIS A 47 12.55 49.56 12.88
CA HIS A 47 11.12 49.58 13.21
C HIS A 47 10.23 49.16 12.02
N ALA A 48 10.63 49.51 10.79
CA ALA A 48 9.91 49.08 9.58
C ALA A 48 10.09 47.58 9.27
N ALA A 49 11.22 46.96 9.66
CA ALA A 49 11.47 45.54 9.43
C ALA A 49 10.59 44.63 10.31
N ALA A 50 10.34 45.01 11.57
CA ALA A 50 9.41 44.30 12.43
C ALA A 50 7.96 44.40 11.91
N GLY A 51 7.58 45.60 11.42
CA GLY A 51 6.27 45.83 10.81
C GLY A 51 6.05 45.03 9.51
N ALA A 52 7.04 44.96 8.62
CA ALA A 52 6.95 44.20 7.37
C ALA A 52 6.95 42.68 7.57
N LEU A 53 7.76 42.16 8.51
CA LEU A 53 7.70 40.76 8.93
C LEU A 53 6.36 40.43 9.61
N GLY A 54 5.85 41.34 10.44
CA GLY A 54 4.52 41.23 11.04
C GLY A 54 3.42 41.21 9.98
N ALA A 55 3.48 42.08 8.97
CA ALA A 55 2.54 42.11 7.86
C ALA A 55 2.61 40.85 6.98
N ALA A 56 3.81 40.35 6.68
CA ALA A 56 3.98 39.09 5.95
C ALA A 56 3.48 37.88 6.76
N ALA A 57 3.72 37.85 8.07
CA ALA A 57 3.19 36.83 8.97
C ALA A 57 1.66 36.91 9.09
N LEU A 58 1.10 38.11 9.14
CA LEU A 58 -0.35 38.35 9.15
C LEU A 58 -1.00 37.96 7.83
N LEU A 59 -0.38 38.25 6.68
CA LEU A 59 -0.88 37.83 5.37
C LEU A 59 -0.78 36.31 5.21
N ALA A 60 0.30 35.67 5.69
CA ALA A 60 0.42 34.22 5.71
C ALA A 60 -0.60 33.58 6.66
N ALA A 61 -0.86 34.19 7.82
CA ALA A 61 -1.86 33.74 8.78
C ALA A 61 -3.29 33.94 8.24
N ALA A 62 -3.58 35.05 7.56
CA ALA A 62 -4.86 35.32 6.92
C ALA A 62 -5.10 34.40 5.72
N ALA A 63 -4.08 34.14 4.89
CA ALA A 63 -4.13 33.14 3.84
C ALA A 63 -4.33 31.73 4.43
N GLY A 64 -3.61 31.39 5.50
CA GLY A 64 -3.79 30.14 6.24
C GLY A 64 -5.20 29.99 6.82
N ALA A 65 -5.76 31.05 7.39
CA ALA A 65 -7.12 31.09 7.93
C ALA A 65 -8.19 31.00 6.82
N LEU A 66 -7.98 31.65 5.67
CA LEU A 66 -8.85 31.53 4.50
C LEU A 66 -8.81 30.13 3.89
N ILE A 67 -7.62 29.52 3.79
CA ILE A 67 -7.47 28.11 3.38
C ILE A 67 -8.17 27.20 4.39
N LEU A 68 -7.96 27.40 5.69
CA LEU A 68 -8.63 26.63 6.75
C LEU A 68 -10.16 26.80 6.69
N HIS A 69 -10.66 27.99 6.40
CA HIS A 69 -12.09 28.27 6.23
C HIS A 69 -12.66 27.61 4.95
N GLN A 70 -11.93 27.60 3.83
CA GLN A 70 -12.31 26.85 2.63
C GLN A 70 -12.25 25.34 2.83
N VAL A 71 -11.43 24.89 3.78
CA VAL A 71 -11.27 23.50 4.18
C VAL A 71 -12.21 23.15 5.34
N GLN A 72 -13.06 24.06 5.86
CA GLN A 72 -13.96 23.75 6.99
C GLN A 72 -14.92 22.59 6.69
N ASP A 73 -15.45 22.48 5.48
CA ASP A 73 -16.23 21.30 5.04
C ASP A 73 -15.39 20.00 5.06
N ARG A 74 -14.08 20.14 4.86
CA ARG A 74 -13.07 19.08 5.03
C ARG A 74 -12.48 18.98 6.43
N THR A 75 -12.84 19.83 7.40
CA THR A 75 -12.44 19.66 8.82
C THR A 75 -13.39 18.72 9.55
N LEU A 76 -14.69 18.75 9.19
CA LEU A 76 -15.65 17.70 9.54
C LEU A 76 -15.29 16.37 8.85
N GLY A 77 -14.92 16.41 7.56
CA GLY A 77 -14.25 15.29 6.87
C GLY A 77 -12.80 15.03 7.33
N GLY A 78 -12.23 15.95 8.11
CA GLY A 78 -10.83 15.99 8.54
C GLY A 78 -10.63 15.09 9.74
N ALA A 79 -11.57 15.17 10.68
CA ALA A 79 -11.72 14.18 11.74
C ALA A 79 -11.96 12.77 11.17
N ALA A 80 -12.80 12.65 10.13
CA ALA A 80 -13.06 11.37 9.44
C ALA A 80 -11.82 10.82 8.70
N THR A 81 -11.01 11.69 8.08
CA THR A 81 -9.76 11.28 7.39
C THR A 81 -8.61 11.04 8.36
N LEU A 82 -8.58 11.70 9.52
CA LEU A 82 -7.60 11.42 10.58
C LEU A 82 -7.94 10.11 11.31
N SER A 83 -9.23 9.89 11.64
CA SER A 83 -9.69 8.64 12.25
C SER A 83 -9.49 7.46 11.29
N ALA A 84 -9.76 7.66 10.00
CA ALA A 84 -9.40 6.75 8.91
C ALA A 84 -7.91 6.37 8.96
N ARG A 85 -7.01 7.35 8.85
CA ARG A 85 -5.56 7.08 8.85
C ARG A 85 -5.09 6.42 10.13
N ARG A 86 -5.64 6.80 11.29
CA ARG A 86 -5.32 6.16 12.57
C ARG A 86 -5.67 4.67 12.56
N LEU A 87 -6.81 4.30 12.00
CA LEU A 87 -7.22 2.90 11.84
C LEU A 87 -6.25 2.15 10.91
N LEU A 88 -5.96 2.70 9.73
CA LEU A 88 -5.00 2.10 8.79
C LEU A 88 -3.62 1.94 9.42
N TYR A 89 -3.11 2.94 10.14
CA TYR A 89 -1.81 2.89 10.81
C TYR A 89 -1.79 1.87 11.96
N SER A 90 -2.88 1.71 12.70
CA SER A 90 -2.99 0.66 13.72
C SER A 90 -2.83 -0.72 13.11
N ASP A 91 -3.54 -0.99 12.02
CA ASP A 91 -3.51 -2.28 11.33
C ASP A 91 -2.16 -2.49 10.63
N ALA A 92 -1.59 -1.45 10.00
CA ALA A 92 -0.25 -1.47 9.43
C ALA A 92 0.83 -1.76 10.49
N TRP A 93 0.71 -1.17 11.67
CA TRP A 93 1.65 -1.42 12.76
C TRP A 93 1.56 -2.86 13.28
N GLN A 94 0.34 -3.41 13.41
CA GLN A 94 0.14 -4.82 13.73
C GLN A 94 0.77 -5.73 12.68
N LEU A 95 0.63 -5.38 11.39
CA LEU A 95 1.26 -6.09 10.29
C LEU A 95 2.79 -6.01 10.35
N ALA A 96 3.37 -4.84 10.60
CA ALA A 96 4.81 -4.63 10.70
C ALA A 96 5.46 -5.48 11.80
N ARG A 97 4.80 -5.65 12.95
CA ARG A 97 5.30 -6.47 14.07
C ARG A 97 5.57 -7.92 13.69
N SER A 98 4.89 -8.45 12.68
CA SER A 98 5.07 -9.83 12.24
C SER A 98 6.34 -10.09 11.42
N SER A 99 6.98 -9.04 10.90
CA SER A 99 8.26 -9.12 10.18
C SER A 99 9.04 -7.81 10.32
N LEU A 100 9.39 -7.48 11.56
CA LEU A 100 9.90 -6.14 11.89
C LEU A 100 11.26 -5.83 11.25
N TRP A 101 12.15 -6.81 11.15
CA TRP A 101 13.54 -6.56 10.75
C TRP A 101 13.73 -6.35 9.25
N LEU A 102 13.14 -7.25 8.44
CA LEU A 102 13.32 -7.28 6.98
C LEU A 102 12.05 -6.93 6.20
N GLY A 103 10.91 -6.72 6.88
CA GLY A 103 9.64 -6.48 6.22
C GLY A 103 9.10 -7.73 5.52
N ARG A 104 8.12 -7.56 4.64
CA ARG A 104 7.48 -8.65 3.89
C ARG A 104 7.68 -8.56 2.37
N GLY A 105 8.47 -7.62 1.88
CA GLY A 105 8.70 -7.37 0.45
C GLY A 105 7.86 -6.23 -0.11
N GLY A 106 8.01 -5.91 -1.39
CA GLY A 106 7.28 -4.79 -2.02
C GLY A 106 5.76 -4.96 -2.03
N GLU A 107 5.03 -3.84 -2.03
CA GLU A 107 3.56 -3.79 -2.09
C GLU A 107 2.87 -4.52 -0.92
N THR A 108 3.53 -4.65 0.24
CA THR A 108 3.05 -5.44 1.37
C THR A 108 1.66 -5.00 1.82
N TRP A 109 1.43 -3.69 1.93
CA TRP A 109 0.15 -3.14 2.37
C TRP A 109 -0.96 -3.48 1.37
N ARG A 110 -0.78 -3.12 0.09
CA ARG A 110 -1.74 -3.38 -0.99
C ARG A 110 -2.14 -4.85 -1.06
N GLN A 111 -1.21 -5.77 -0.82
CA GLN A 111 -1.47 -7.21 -0.87
C GLN A 111 -2.09 -7.79 0.40
N SER A 112 -1.92 -7.14 1.57
CA SER A 112 -2.27 -7.72 2.86
C SER A 112 -3.40 -7.00 3.60
N TYR A 113 -3.75 -5.76 3.24
CA TYR A 113 -4.67 -4.94 4.05
C TYR A 113 -6.05 -5.61 4.23
N LEU A 114 -6.55 -6.30 3.18
CA LEU A 114 -7.83 -7.01 3.24
C LEU A 114 -7.84 -8.15 4.28
N ALA A 115 -6.68 -8.75 4.55
CA ALA A 115 -6.53 -9.85 5.48
C ALA A 115 -6.38 -9.36 6.93
N ILE A 116 -5.83 -8.15 7.13
CA ILE A 116 -5.50 -7.62 8.47
C ILE A 116 -6.46 -6.55 8.99
N GLN A 117 -7.25 -5.94 8.10
CA GLN A 117 -8.19 -4.87 8.44
C GLN A 117 -9.07 -5.24 9.65
N SER A 118 -9.15 -4.31 10.59
CA SER A 118 -9.98 -4.41 11.79
C SER A 118 -11.43 -3.99 11.52
N GLN A 119 -11.67 -3.15 10.51
CA GLN A 119 -12.99 -2.73 10.05
C GLN A 119 -13.03 -2.70 8.51
N PRO A 120 -14.21 -2.79 7.88
CA PRO A 120 -14.41 -2.78 6.43
C PRO A 120 -14.10 -1.44 5.74
N TYR A 121 -12.87 -0.93 5.87
CA TYR A 121 -12.41 0.25 5.15
C TYR A 121 -11.86 -0.12 3.75
N VAL A 122 -11.81 0.87 2.86
CA VAL A 122 -11.10 0.76 1.59
C VAL A 122 -9.85 1.66 1.64
N GLY A 123 -8.73 1.13 1.17
CA GLY A 123 -7.46 1.87 1.16
C GLY A 123 -6.27 0.97 0.87
N ALA A 124 -5.99 0.76 -0.42
CA ALA A 124 -4.82 0.00 -0.87
C ALA A 124 -3.49 0.73 -0.64
N GLU A 125 -3.53 1.97 -0.12
CA GLU A 125 -2.39 2.79 0.25
C GLU A 125 -2.43 3.08 1.75
N VAL A 126 -1.27 2.96 2.41
CA VAL A 126 -1.17 3.27 3.85
C VAL A 126 -1.12 4.78 4.09
N HIS A 127 -0.84 5.58 3.06
CA HIS A 127 -0.65 7.04 3.14
C HIS A 127 0.44 7.44 4.15
N SER A 128 1.57 6.76 4.08
CA SER A 128 2.81 7.13 4.78
C SER A 128 3.96 6.37 4.16
N GLY A 129 4.86 7.08 3.47
CA GLY A 129 6.06 6.49 2.88
C GLY A 129 6.95 5.78 3.90
N TYR A 130 6.99 6.25 5.15
CA TYR A 130 7.75 5.59 6.22
C TYR A 130 7.15 4.26 6.64
N MET A 131 5.81 4.20 6.80
CA MET A 131 5.15 2.93 7.11
C MET A 131 5.24 1.97 5.93
N ASP A 132 5.12 2.46 4.69
CA ASP A 132 5.29 1.62 3.52
C ASP A 132 6.70 1.01 3.45
N ILE A 133 7.75 1.81 3.63
CA ILE A 133 9.14 1.30 3.70
C ILE A 133 9.30 0.32 4.87
N LEU A 134 8.74 0.60 6.05
CA LEU A 134 8.80 -0.30 7.20
C LEU A 134 8.13 -1.65 6.90
N LEU A 135 6.95 -1.63 6.28
CA LEU A 135 6.23 -2.85 5.90
C LEU A 135 7.01 -3.65 4.85
N ASN A 136 7.59 -2.95 3.87
CA ASN A 136 8.22 -3.58 2.73
C ASN A 136 9.63 -4.10 3.04
N THR A 137 10.42 -3.35 3.80
CA THR A 137 11.86 -3.58 4.00
C THR A 137 12.27 -3.71 5.47
N GLY A 138 11.33 -3.54 6.40
CA GLY A 138 11.57 -3.59 7.82
C GLY A 138 12.36 -2.39 8.35
N VAL A 139 12.74 -2.49 9.62
CA VAL A 139 13.52 -1.47 10.32
C VAL A 139 14.88 -1.26 9.64
N ILE A 140 15.48 -2.31 9.07
CA ILE A 140 16.78 -2.18 8.39
C ILE A 140 16.67 -1.24 7.19
N GLY A 141 15.70 -1.48 6.28
CA GLY A 141 15.53 -0.61 5.12
C GLY A 141 15.07 0.80 5.50
N LEU A 142 14.19 0.93 6.51
CA LEU A 142 13.80 2.22 7.05
C LEU A 142 15.00 3.01 7.58
N LEU A 143 15.89 2.39 8.36
CA LEU A 143 17.09 3.03 8.88
C LEU A 143 18.04 3.48 7.77
N LEU A 144 18.22 2.67 6.73
CA LEU A 144 19.04 3.04 5.57
C LEU A 144 18.49 4.30 4.87
N VAL A 145 17.17 4.36 4.68
CA VAL A 145 16.51 5.54 4.09
C VAL A 145 16.66 6.76 5.00
N LEU A 146 16.46 6.61 6.32
CA LEU A 146 16.64 7.70 7.27
C LEU A 146 18.08 8.23 7.29
N VAL A 147 19.08 7.36 7.18
CA VAL A 147 20.50 7.74 7.07
C VAL A 147 20.74 8.51 5.77
N LEU A 148 20.22 8.03 4.63
CA LEU A 148 20.35 8.71 3.33
C LEU A 148 19.75 10.12 3.38
N VAL A 149 18.50 10.24 3.84
CA VAL A 149 17.79 11.51 3.94
C VAL A 149 18.50 12.47 4.90
N SER A 150 18.95 11.97 6.05
CA SER A 150 19.71 12.77 7.02
C SER A 150 21.03 13.27 6.42
N PHE A 151 21.73 12.43 5.66
CA PHE A 151 22.94 12.81 4.95
C PHE A 151 22.67 13.92 3.92
N MET A 152 21.61 13.78 3.11
CA MET A 152 21.23 14.79 2.11
C MET A 152 20.93 16.14 2.76
N VAL A 153 20.14 16.15 3.84
CA VAL A 153 19.80 17.37 4.59
C VAL A 153 21.05 17.98 5.22
N ALA A 154 21.89 17.20 5.89
CA ALA A 154 23.13 17.69 6.51
C ALA A 154 24.08 18.32 5.48
N ARG A 155 24.20 17.69 4.30
CA ARG A 155 25.00 18.23 3.18
C ARG A 155 24.41 19.52 2.65
N LEU A 156 23.10 19.57 2.43
CA LEU A 156 22.41 20.79 1.99
C LEU A 156 22.58 21.94 3.00
N ILE A 157 22.50 21.68 4.30
CA ILE A 157 22.75 22.69 5.34
C ILE A 157 24.17 23.26 5.22
N ALA A 158 25.17 22.38 5.00
CA ALA A 158 26.57 22.78 4.91
C ALA A 158 26.89 23.57 3.63
N VAL A 159 26.21 23.25 2.54
CA VAL A 159 26.58 23.67 1.18
C VAL A 159 25.65 24.77 0.65
N CYS A 160 24.32 24.60 0.76
CA CYS A 160 23.34 25.56 0.29
C CYS A 160 22.07 25.52 1.15
N SER A 161 22.10 26.21 2.30
CA SER A 161 21.01 26.21 3.28
C SER A 161 19.67 26.76 2.75
N ARG A 162 19.67 27.44 1.60
CA ARG A 162 18.47 27.95 0.93
C ARG A 162 17.57 26.84 0.37
N LEU A 163 18.12 25.68 0.04
CA LEU A 163 17.36 24.55 -0.52
C LEU A 163 16.79 23.61 0.56
N VAL A 164 17.22 23.77 1.82
CA VAL A 164 16.80 22.92 2.94
C VAL A 164 15.28 22.96 3.18
N PRO A 165 14.59 24.11 3.17
CA PRO A 165 13.13 24.13 3.38
C PRO A 165 12.38 23.30 2.33
N ALA A 166 12.77 23.37 1.06
CA ALA A 166 12.15 22.57 0.00
C ALA A 166 12.36 21.07 0.22
N ALA A 167 13.58 20.66 0.59
CA ALA A 167 13.87 19.26 0.92
C ALA A 167 13.05 18.78 2.14
N LEU A 168 12.96 19.60 3.21
CA LEU A 168 12.21 19.26 4.41
C LEU A 168 10.70 19.10 4.14
N VAL A 169 10.12 19.89 3.24
CA VAL A 169 8.72 19.72 2.83
C VAL A 169 8.52 18.37 2.16
N LEU A 170 9.36 18.01 1.19
CA LEU A 170 9.26 16.71 0.49
C LEU A 170 9.47 15.51 1.43
N ILE A 171 10.37 15.63 2.39
CA ILE A 171 10.63 14.59 3.41
C ILE A 171 9.46 14.50 4.39
N GLY A 172 9.01 15.64 4.91
CA GLY A 172 7.94 15.69 5.91
C GLY A 172 6.58 15.28 5.36
N HIS A 173 6.28 15.61 4.11
CA HIS A 173 4.99 15.27 3.49
C HIS A 173 4.80 13.75 3.35
N ALA A 174 5.88 13.01 3.10
CA ALA A 174 5.87 11.55 3.04
C ALA A 174 5.47 10.86 4.36
N ALA A 175 5.36 11.59 5.48
CA ALA A 175 4.75 11.06 6.70
C ALA A 175 3.22 10.93 6.61
N VAL A 176 2.59 11.71 5.74
CA VAL A 176 1.13 11.89 5.65
C VAL A 176 0.56 11.35 4.33
N ASP A 177 1.40 11.20 3.31
CA ASP A 177 1.02 10.64 2.02
C ASP A 177 2.02 9.60 1.47
N PHE A 178 1.63 8.93 0.38
CA PHE A 178 2.41 7.87 -0.26
C PHE A 178 3.39 8.38 -1.33
N ASP A 179 3.76 9.67 -1.29
CA ASP A 179 4.57 10.33 -2.32
C ASP A 179 5.87 9.60 -2.66
N TRP A 180 6.47 8.92 -1.68
CA TRP A 180 7.71 8.16 -1.86
C TRP A 180 7.56 6.89 -2.70
N SER A 181 6.34 6.46 -3.04
CA SER A 181 6.12 5.44 -4.06
C SER A 181 6.41 5.97 -5.47
N PHE A 182 6.34 7.29 -5.68
CA PHE A 182 6.71 7.93 -6.93
C PHE A 182 8.20 8.22 -6.99
N GLY A 183 8.91 7.55 -7.90
CA GLY A 183 10.33 7.80 -8.17
C GLY A 183 10.68 9.26 -8.46
N LEU A 184 9.72 10.05 -8.96
CA LEU A 184 9.87 11.49 -9.17
C LEU A 184 10.28 12.26 -7.90
N VAL A 185 9.74 11.90 -6.73
CA VAL A 185 10.04 12.58 -5.47
C VAL A 185 11.48 12.31 -5.04
N TRP A 186 11.95 11.08 -5.23
CA TRP A 186 13.35 10.71 -5.02
C TRP A 186 14.28 11.45 -5.98
N LEU A 187 13.92 11.55 -7.27
CA LEU A 187 14.68 12.32 -8.24
C LEU A 187 14.77 13.80 -7.86
N LEU A 188 13.67 14.41 -7.37
CA LEU A 188 13.66 15.79 -6.90
C LEU A 188 14.58 15.99 -5.68
N LEU A 189 14.52 15.08 -4.69
CA LEU A 189 15.38 15.13 -3.51
C LEU A 189 16.87 15.03 -3.88
N LEU A 190 17.21 14.08 -4.77
CA LEU A 190 18.56 13.92 -5.29
C LEU A 190 19.00 15.14 -6.10
N TRP A 191 18.13 15.68 -6.94
CA TRP A 191 18.43 16.86 -7.76
C TRP A 191 18.67 18.10 -6.89
N LEU A 192 17.87 18.35 -5.86
CA LEU A 192 18.10 19.42 -4.88
C LEU A 192 19.49 19.29 -4.24
N THR A 193 19.87 18.07 -3.88
CA THR A 193 21.17 17.78 -3.26
C THR A 193 22.32 18.05 -4.23
N VAL A 194 22.20 17.62 -5.49
CA VAL A 194 23.18 17.88 -6.55
C VAL A 194 23.30 19.38 -6.85
N MET A 195 22.18 20.11 -6.95
CA MET A 195 22.19 21.58 -7.13
C MET A 195 22.90 22.28 -5.97
N GLY A 196 22.70 21.78 -4.75
CA GLY A 196 23.47 22.21 -3.59
C GLY A 196 24.97 22.09 -3.88
N PHE A 197 25.46 20.89 -4.19
CA PHE A 197 26.88 20.67 -4.46
C PHE A 197 27.43 21.53 -5.60
N ALA A 198 26.70 21.67 -6.71
CA ALA A 198 27.10 22.49 -7.85
C ALA A 198 27.32 23.96 -7.45
N SER A 199 26.49 24.51 -6.56
CA SER A 199 26.61 25.90 -6.10
C SER A 199 27.92 26.24 -5.37
N VAL A 200 28.58 25.23 -4.78
CA VAL A 200 29.91 25.40 -4.15
C VAL A 200 31.03 25.48 -5.18
N PHE A 201 30.91 24.77 -6.31
CA PHE A 201 31.90 24.82 -7.37
C PHE A 201 31.87 26.16 -8.11
N SER A 202 30.67 26.68 -8.41
CA SER A 202 30.52 27.99 -9.06
C SER A 202 30.88 29.17 -8.15
N GLY A 203 30.73 29.03 -6.83
CA GLY A 203 31.07 30.09 -5.86
C GLY A 203 32.57 30.25 -5.56
N ARG A 204 33.42 29.32 -6.02
CA ARG A 204 34.86 29.35 -5.77
C ARG A 204 35.63 30.24 -6.75
N GLU A 205 34.99 30.66 -7.85
CA GLU A 205 35.58 31.54 -8.86
C GLU A 205 35.41 33.04 -8.55
N VAL A 206 34.60 33.44 -7.55
CA VAL A 206 34.16 34.86 -7.40
C VAL A 206 34.33 35.45 -5.99
N GLN A 207 35.26 34.99 -5.13
CA GLN A 207 35.36 35.57 -3.77
C GLN A 207 36.77 36.01 -3.34
N ASN A 208 37.14 37.23 -3.78
CA ASN A 208 37.88 38.20 -2.97
C ASN A 208 36.85 39.16 -2.36
N GLU A 209 36.54 39.10 -1.05
CA GLU A 209 35.91 40.18 -0.23
C GLU A 209 35.78 39.73 1.27
N PRO A 210 35.77 40.65 2.26
CA PRO A 210 36.28 40.45 3.63
C PRO A 210 35.32 39.81 4.65
N ASN A 211 34.06 39.51 4.30
CA ASN A 211 33.04 39.07 5.28
C ASN A 211 33.12 37.58 5.70
N ALA A 212 34.28 36.96 5.56
CA ALA A 212 34.52 35.53 5.84
C ALA A 212 34.49 35.15 7.34
N ALA A 213 34.63 36.13 8.24
CA ALA A 213 34.76 35.88 9.68
C ALA A 213 33.47 35.39 10.37
N GLN A 214 32.30 35.91 9.98
CA GLN A 214 31.01 35.55 10.57
C GLN A 214 30.54 34.15 10.11
N ARG A 215 30.80 33.80 8.84
CA ARG A 215 30.46 32.50 8.23
C ARG A 215 31.30 31.37 8.82
N ARG A 216 32.55 31.66 9.21
CA ARG A 216 33.49 30.73 9.88
C ARG A 216 32.97 30.21 11.24
N LYS A 217 32.22 31.00 12.03
CA LYS A 217 31.74 30.57 13.36
C LYS A 217 30.61 29.54 13.29
N ARG A 218 29.66 29.66 12.34
CA ARG A 218 28.62 28.64 12.11
C ARG A 218 29.19 27.35 11.48
N LEU A 219 30.25 27.46 10.68
CA LEU A 219 30.95 26.31 10.10
C LEU A 219 31.68 25.44 11.16
N LYS A 220 32.08 26.01 12.31
CA LYS A 220 32.80 25.26 13.36
C LYS A 220 31.93 24.23 14.10
N ILE A 221 30.63 24.49 14.22
CA ILE A 221 29.69 23.57 14.88
C ILE A 221 29.34 22.39 13.95
N GLY A 222 29.15 22.66 12.65
CA GLY A 222 29.02 21.60 11.63
C GLY A 222 30.30 20.78 11.46
N LYS A 223 31.48 21.41 11.56
CA LYS A 223 32.77 20.70 11.50
C LYS A 223 33.01 19.74 12.67
N LYS A 224 32.48 19.97 13.87
CA LYS A 224 32.61 19.01 14.97
C LYS A 224 31.80 17.73 14.75
N LEU A 225 30.62 17.84 14.11
CA LEU A 225 29.81 16.68 13.68
C LEU A 225 30.39 16.00 12.42
N LEU A 226 31.00 16.76 11.51
CA LEU A 226 31.67 16.23 10.30
C LEU A 226 33.09 15.70 10.54
N ALA A 227 33.78 16.12 11.60
CA ALA A 227 35.14 15.65 11.92
C ALA A 227 35.19 14.17 12.32
N VAL A 228 34.04 13.57 12.65
CA VAL A 228 33.91 12.12 12.83
C VAL A 228 33.94 11.37 11.47
N TYR A 229 33.75 12.08 10.35
CA TYR A 229 33.69 11.49 8.99
C TYR A 229 34.75 12.03 8.01
N GLU A 230 35.45 13.14 8.31
CA GLU A 230 36.57 13.66 7.51
C GLU A 230 37.93 13.02 7.87
N GLY A 231 37.93 11.72 8.16
CA GLY A 231 39.15 10.94 8.03
C GLY A 231 39.51 10.87 6.55
N LYS A 232 40.62 11.49 6.12
CA LYS A 232 41.19 11.30 4.78
C LYS A 232 41.60 9.83 4.60
N ARG A 233 40.64 8.91 4.41
CA ARG A 233 40.91 7.55 3.93
C ARG A 233 41.37 7.68 2.48
N LYS A 234 42.69 7.64 2.27
CA LYS A 234 43.28 7.37 0.96
C LYS A 234 42.89 5.94 0.58
N TYR A 235 41.77 5.77 -0.11
CA TYR A 235 41.47 4.51 -0.78
C TYR A 235 42.56 4.28 -1.82
N SER A 236 43.10 3.06 -1.90
CA SER A 236 44.01 2.73 -2.99
C SER A 236 43.23 2.84 -4.32
N PRO A 237 43.90 3.20 -5.44
CA PRO A 237 43.23 3.29 -6.74
C PRO A 237 42.50 1.98 -7.10
N LEU A 238 43.06 0.82 -6.71
CA LEU A 238 42.41 -0.49 -6.83
C LEU A 238 41.09 -0.60 -6.05
N GLN A 239 41.04 -0.14 -4.80
CA GLN A 239 39.82 -0.15 -3.99
C GLN A 239 38.75 0.80 -4.56
N SER A 240 39.16 1.93 -5.13
CA SER A 240 38.22 2.85 -5.78
C SER A 240 37.65 2.28 -7.08
N LEU A 241 38.45 1.51 -7.83
CA LEU A 241 38.04 0.83 -9.06
C LEU A 241 37.08 -0.33 -8.74
N SER A 242 37.38 -1.14 -7.73
CA SER A 242 36.52 -2.27 -7.34
C SER A 242 35.14 -1.81 -6.86
N LEU A 243 35.06 -0.70 -6.12
CA LEU A 243 33.78 -0.11 -5.70
C LEU A 243 32.96 0.41 -6.89
N ARG A 244 33.60 1.00 -7.89
CA ARG A 244 32.91 1.48 -9.11
C ARG A 244 32.39 0.31 -9.94
N VAL A 245 33.21 -0.72 -10.14
CA VAL A 245 32.79 -1.93 -10.87
C VAL A 245 31.63 -2.61 -10.16
N MET A 246 31.71 -2.77 -8.83
CA MET A 246 30.60 -3.31 -8.04
C MET A 246 29.32 -2.48 -8.20
N ALA A 247 29.41 -1.15 -8.13
CA ALA A 247 28.26 -0.28 -8.31
C ALA A 247 27.64 -0.41 -9.71
N ILE A 248 28.47 -0.53 -10.76
CA ILE A 248 28.01 -0.75 -12.13
C ILE A 248 27.30 -2.10 -12.26
N ILE A 249 27.84 -3.17 -11.67
CA ILE A 249 27.21 -4.50 -11.69
C ILE A 249 25.86 -4.47 -10.98
N LEU A 250 25.78 -3.86 -9.80
CA LEU A 250 24.53 -3.73 -9.06
C LEU A 250 23.49 -2.91 -9.84
N LEU A 251 23.92 -1.81 -10.46
CA LEU A 251 23.04 -0.97 -11.28
C LEU A 251 22.56 -1.70 -12.54
N ALA A 252 23.45 -2.43 -13.23
CA ALA A 252 23.09 -3.24 -14.38
C ALA A 252 22.11 -4.35 -14.00
N GLY A 253 22.36 -5.05 -12.88
CA GLY A 253 21.44 -6.07 -12.36
C GLY A 253 20.07 -5.49 -12.02
N TRP A 254 20.02 -4.33 -11.37
CA TRP A 254 18.77 -3.63 -11.06
C TRP A 254 18.03 -3.21 -12.32
N VAL A 255 18.72 -2.66 -13.33
CA VAL A 255 18.13 -2.27 -14.61
C VAL A 255 17.57 -3.48 -15.35
N LEU A 256 18.30 -4.60 -15.41
CA LEU A 256 17.81 -5.83 -16.04
C LEU A 256 16.57 -6.38 -15.33
N LEU A 257 16.58 -6.42 -14.00
CA LEU A 257 15.42 -6.86 -13.22
C LEU A 257 14.22 -5.95 -13.43
N ALA A 258 14.40 -4.63 -13.32
CA ALA A 258 13.34 -3.65 -13.53
C ALA A 258 12.78 -3.74 -14.96
N SER A 259 13.63 -3.99 -15.95
CA SER A 259 13.22 -4.17 -17.34
C SER A 259 12.39 -5.44 -17.51
N ALA A 260 12.81 -6.56 -16.92
CA ALA A 260 12.05 -7.82 -16.96
C ALA A 260 10.66 -7.68 -16.31
N LEU A 261 10.59 -7.05 -15.13
CA LEU A 261 9.32 -6.77 -14.45
C LEU A 261 8.44 -5.81 -15.29
N GLY A 262 9.02 -4.74 -15.84
CA GLY A 262 8.31 -3.78 -16.68
C GLY A 262 7.78 -4.40 -17.99
N ILE A 263 8.54 -5.30 -18.63
CA ILE A 263 8.07 -6.04 -19.81
C ILE A 263 6.86 -6.92 -19.44
N SER A 264 6.90 -7.60 -18.29
CA SER A 264 5.77 -8.39 -17.81
C SER A 264 4.49 -7.55 -17.65
N GLU A 265 4.59 -6.39 -16.99
CA GLU A 265 3.46 -5.48 -16.80
C GLU A 265 2.92 -4.92 -18.12
N VAL A 266 3.80 -4.50 -19.04
CA VAL A 266 3.36 -3.99 -20.35
C VAL A 266 2.60 -5.07 -21.13
N LYS A 267 3.05 -6.33 -21.07
CA LYS A 267 2.36 -7.45 -21.74
C LYS A 267 1.00 -7.74 -21.10
N GLU A 268 0.89 -7.68 -19.78
CA GLU A 268 -0.35 -7.86 -19.04
C GLU A 268 -1.37 -6.75 -19.38
N ARG A 269 -0.96 -5.47 -19.28
CA ARG A 269 -1.81 -4.34 -19.66
C ARG A 269 -2.24 -4.39 -21.12
N ARG A 270 -1.34 -4.78 -22.03
CA ARG A 270 -1.67 -4.93 -23.45
C ARG A 270 -2.70 -6.03 -23.69
N ALA A 271 -2.63 -7.14 -22.94
CA ALA A 271 -3.59 -8.23 -23.07
C ALA A 271 -5.04 -7.77 -22.84
N ALA A 272 -5.27 -6.80 -21.94
CA ALA A 272 -6.61 -6.26 -21.69
C ALA A 272 -7.24 -5.57 -22.92
N SER A 273 -6.44 -5.13 -23.89
CA SER A 273 -6.90 -4.42 -25.11
C SER A 273 -6.98 -5.29 -26.37
N GLU A 274 -6.52 -6.54 -26.30
CA GLU A 274 -6.37 -7.43 -27.46
C GLU A 274 -7.55 -8.43 -27.54
N PRO A 275 -7.85 -9.03 -28.70
CA PRO A 275 -8.94 -10.00 -28.82
C PRO A 275 -8.64 -11.30 -28.03
N PRO A 276 -9.67 -12.05 -27.57
CA PRO A 276 -9.53 -13.19 -26.64
C PRO A 276 -8.46 -14.23 -27.03
N GLY A 277 -8.30 -14.53 -28.33
CA GLY A 277 -7.30 -15.47 -28.82
C GLY A 277 -5.84 -15.02 -28.62
N ALA A 278 -5.59 -13.70 -28.62
CA ALA A 278 -4.25 -13.14 -28.40
C ALA A 278 -3.97 -12.84 -26.92
N GLN A 279 -5.01 -12.66 -26.08
CA GLN A 279 -4.86 -12.33 -24.66
C GLN A 279 -4.08 -13.41 -23.90
N ALA A 280 -4.46 -14.67 -24.07
CA ALA A 280 -3.84 -15.79 -23.35
C ALA A 280 -2.33 -15.89 -23.65
N ALA A 281 -1.93 -15.70 -24.91
CA ALA A 281 -0.52 -15.73 -25.31
C ALA A 281 0.30 -14.58 -24.70
N LEU A 282 -0.28 -13.37 -24.65
CA LEU A 282 0.35 -12.21 -24.01
C LEU A 282 0.50 -12.40 -22.50
N LEU A 283 -0.51 -12.94 -21.83
CA LEU A 283 -0.47 -13.23 -20.39
C LEU A 283 0.53 -14.35 -20.06
N GLN A 284 0.60 -15.40 -20.89
CA GLN A 284 1.65 -16.42 -20.76
C GLN A 284 3.04 -15.82 -20.94
N SER A 285 3.22 -14.92 -21.93
CA SER A 285 4.48 -14.21 -22.12
C SER A 285 4.81 -13.32 -20.93
N SER A 286 3.82 -12.62 -20.37
CA SER A 286 3.97 -11.81 -19.16
C SER A 286 4.50 -12.64 -17.99
N LEU A 287 3.94 -13.84 -17.77
CA LEU A 287 4.37 -14.74 -16.70
C LEU A 287 5.73 -15.42 -16.95
N LYS A 288 6.21 -15.48 -18.20
CA LYS A 288 7.59 -15.92 -18.49
C LYS A 288 8.62 -14.89 -18.01
N TRP A 289 8.30 -13.61 -18.16
CA TRP A 289 9.17 -12.51 -17.71
C TRP A 289 9.10 -12.28 -16.19
N ASN A 290 7.91 -12.40 -15.61
CA ASN A 290 7.70 -12.32 -14.17
C ASN A 290 6.69 -13.38 -13.70
N PRO A 291 7.16 -14.53 -13.22
CA PRO A 291 6.28 -15.56 -12.66
C PRO A 291 5.48 -15.13 -11.43
N ALA A 292 5.91 -14.05 -10.75
CA ALA A 292 5.25 -13.49 -9.57
C ALA A 292 4.14 -12.47 -9.92
N ASN A 293 3.88 -12.19 -11.20
CA ASN A 293 2.80 -11.29 -11.61
C ASN A 293 1.43 -11.95 -11.37
N THR A 294 0.80 -11.65 -10.24
CA THR A 294 -0.47 -12.24 -9.81
C THR A 294 -1.64 -11.81 -10.68
N GLU A 295 -1.65 -10.56 -11.16
CA GLU A 295 -2.70 -10.03 -12.03
C GLU A 295 -2.71 -10.75 -13.39
N ALA A 296 -1.52 -10.99 -13.96
CA ALA A 296 -1.40 -11.79 -15.17
C ALA A 296 -1.87 -13.24 -14.98
N ALA A 297 -1.57 -13.83 -13.82
CA ALA A 297 -2.02 -15.19 -13.48
C ALA A 297 -3.54 -15.27 -13.29
N LEU A 298 -4.14 -14.29 -12.62
CA LEU A 298 -5.60 -14.19 -12.42
C LEU A 298 -6.32 -14.00 -13.75
N SER A 299 -5.84 -13.06 -14.57
CA SER A 299 -6.40 -12.79 -15.89
C SER A 299 -6.29 -14.01 -16.79
N LEU A 300 -5.16 -14.73 -16.77
CA LEU A 300 -4.99 -15.95 -17.56
C LEU A 300 -5.89 -17.08 -17.06
N ALA A 301 -6.06 -17.21 -15.74
CA ALA A 301 -6.88 -18.25 -15.12
C ALA A 301 -8.34 -18.24 -15.64
N ASP A 302 -8.88 -17.06 -15.95
CA ASP A 302 -10.25 -16.91 -16.44
C ASP A 302 -10.49 -17.56 -17.82
N TRP A 303 -9.43 -17.68 -18.62
CA TRP A 303 -9.48 -18.30 -19.95
C TRP A 303 -9.16 -19.80 -19.94
N LEU A 304 -8.66 -20.33 -18.83
CA LEU A 304 -8.19 -21.71 -18.75
C LEU A 304 -9.25 -22.65 -18.15
N PRO A 305 -9.32 -23.90 -18.64
CA PRO A 305 -10.11 -24.94 -17.99
C PRO A 305 -9.53 -25.29 -16.61
N PRO A 306 -10.32 -25.86 -15.67
CA PRO A 306 -9.87 -26.17 -14.31
C PRO A 306 -8.57 -26.99 -14.23
N SER A 307 -8.34 -27.91 -15.17
CA SER A 307 -7.13 -28.75 -15.25
C SER A 307 -5.84 -27.96 -15.45
N GLN A 308 -5.88 -26.86 -16.22
CA GLN A 308 -4.73 -25.97 -16.44
C GLN A 308 -4.73 -24.79 -15.45
N ARG A 309 -5.90 -24.37 -14.99
CA ARG A 309 -6.09 -23.26 -14.04
C ARG A 309 -5.49 -23.58 -12.66
N ILE A 310 -5.74 -24.77 -12.12
CA ILE A 310 -5.25 -25.17 -10.79
C ILE A 310 -3.71 -25.11 -10.69
N PRO A 311 -2.93 -25.76 -11.58
CA PRO A 311 -1.47 -25.71 -11.49
C PRO A 311 -0.92 -24.29 -11.72
N LEU A 312 -1.53 -23.50 -12.60
CA LEU A 312 -1.18 -22.09 -12.80
C LEU A 312 -1.31 -21.29 -11.50
N LEU A 313 -2.49 -21.36 -10.86
CA LEU A 313 -2.80 -20.64 -9.63
C LEU A 313 -1.92 -21.11 -8.46
N LYS A 314 -1.69 -22.42 -8.32
CA LYS A 314 -0.76 -22.97 -7.32
C LYS A 314 0.66 -22.44 -7.51
N ARG A 315 1.16 -22.36 -8.75
CA ARG A 315 2.48 -21.78 -9.04
C ARG A 315 2.53 -20.30 -8.66
N SER A 316 1.48 -19.54 -8.94
CA SER A 316 1.40 -18.12 -8.56
C SER A 316 1.37 -17.94 -7.04
N LEU A 317 0.68 -18.82 -6.31
CA LEU A 317 0.65 -18.83 -4.84
C LEU A 317 2.01 -19.13 -4.19
N VAL A 318 2.99 -19.71 -4.91
CA VAL A 318 4.36 -19.83 -4.39
C VAL A 318 4.99 -18.45 -4.16
N TYR A 319 4.70 -17.50 -5.06
CA TYR A 319 5.20 -16.12 -4.96
C TYR A 319 4.30 -15.24 -4.08
N ALA A 320 3.00 -15.49 -4.08
CA ALA A 320 2.02 -14.71 -3.33
C ALA A 320 1.10 -15.60 -2.46
N PRO A 321 1.63 -16.28 -1.41
CA PRO A 321 0.91 -17.32 -0.66
C PRO A 321 -0.31 -16.80 0.10
N LYS A 322 -0.38 -15.50 0.36
CA LYS A 322 -1.46 -14.85 1.09
C LYS A 322 -2.43 -14.07 0.19
N HIS A 323 -2.37 -14.25 -1.13
CA HIS A 323 -3.23 -13.52 -2.05
C HIS A 323 -4.70 -14.01 -2.02
N PRO A 324 -5.68 -13.14 -1.72
CA PRO A 324 -7.08 -13.53 -1.56
C PRO A 324 -7.70 -14.03 -2.88
N GLU A 325 -7.52 -13.28 -3.98
CA GLU A 325 -8.15 -13.65 -5.27
C GLU A 325 -7.59 -14.94 -5.88
N LEU A 326 -6.27 -15.20 -5.75
CA LEU A 326 -5.69 -16.46 -6.23
C LEU A 326 -6.29 -17.65 -5.48
N SER A 327 -6.45 -17.51 -4.15
CA SER A 327 -7.08 -18.51 -3.30
C SER A 327 -8.55 -18.72 -3.68
N TRP A 328 -9.27 -17.63 -3.96
CA TRP A 328 -10.66 -17.67 -4.39
C TRP A 328 -10.84 -18.39 -5.73
N LYS A 329 -10.10 -17.99 -6.76
CA LYS A 329 -10.13 -18.63 -8.09
C LYS A 329 -9.73 -20.10 -8.03
N LEU A 330 -8.82 -20.46 -7.12
CA LEU A 330 -8.43 -21.85 -6.89
C LEU A 330 -9.59 -22.65 -6.27
N ALA A 331 -10.28 -22.09 -5.28
CA ALA A 331 -11.49 -22.69 -4.70
C ALA A 331 -12.57 -22.91 -5.76
N GLU A 332 -12.79 -21.94 -6.64
CA GLU A 332 -13.75 -22.07 -7.74
C GLU A 332 -13.35 -23.17 -8.74
N ALA A 333 -12.06 -23.28 -9.06
CA ALA A 333 -11.56 -24.32 -9.94
C ALA A 333 -11.79 -25.73 -9.38
N TYR A 334 -11.52 -25.93 -8.08
CA TYR A 334 -11.82 -27.17 -7.37
C TYR A 334 -13.32 -27.44 -7.28
N SER A 335 -14.11 -26.40 -6.98
CA SER A 335 -15.57 -26.50 -6.93
C SER A 335 -16.18 -26.92 -8.26
N LEU A 336 -15.61 -26.48 -9.40
CA LEU A 336 -16.06 -26.89 -10.74
C LEU A 336 -15.71 -28.36 -11.06
N ARG A 337 -14.69 -28.92 -10.43
CA ARG A 337 -14.30 -30.33 -10.56
C ARG A 337 -15.09 -31.27 -9.64
N GLY A 338 -15.92 -30.73 -8.73
CA GLY A 338 -16.62 -31.52 -7.70
C GLY A 338 -15.71 -31.95 -6.54
N GLU A 339 -14.50 -31.39 -6.45
CA GLU A 339 -13.53 -31.64 -5.38
C GLU A 339 -13.88 -30.76 -4.17
N SER A 340 -14.86 -31.20 -3.39
CA SER A 340 -15.48 -30.37 -2.34
C SER A 340 -14.60 -30.10 -1.14
N GLU A 341 -13.71 -31.03 -0.77
CA GLU A 341 -12.79 -30.87 0.35
C GLU A 341 -11.77 -29.77 0.04
N GLU A 342 -11.12 -29.84 -1.12
CA GLU A 342 -10.18 -28.83 -1.59
C GLU A 342 -10.87 -27.49 -1.82
N ALA A 343 -12.06 -27.49 -2.44
CA ALA A 343 -12.83 -26.27 -2.63
C ALA A 343 -13.14 -25.60 -1.29
N ALA A 344 -13.58 -26.37 -0.29
CA ALA A 344 -13.89 -25.88 1.05
C ALA A 344 -12.64 -25.27 1.73
N ALA A 345 -11.50 -25.96 1.69
CA ALA A 345 -10.25 -25.47 2.25
C ALA A 345 -9.82 -24.13 1.62
N TRP A 346 -9.90 -24.03 0.28
CA TRP A 346 -9.52 -22.80 -0.41
C TRP A 346 -10.54 -21.67 -0.26
N TYR A 347 -11.84 -21.96 -0.13
CA TYR A 347 -12.84 -20.94 0.21
C TYR A 347 -12.57 -20.35 1.59
N LEU A 348 -12.27 -21.18 2.60
CA LEU A 348 -11.89 -20.71 3.93
C LEU A 348 -10.62 -19.84 3.87
N ALA A 349 -9.59 -20.30 3.15
CA ALA A 349 -8.35 -19.57 2.96
C ALA A 349 -8.58 -18.20 2.28
N ALA A 350 -9.45 -18.13 1.28
CA ALA A 350 -9.78 -16.91 0.57
C ALA A 350 -10.58 -15.93 1.43
N ILE A 351 -11.55 -16.43 2.21
CA ILE A 351 -12.35 -15.61 3.14
C ILE A 351 -11.48 -15.05 4.26
N ASP A 352 -10.58 -15.84 4.83
CA ASP A 352 -9.65 -15.37 5.87
C ASP A 352 -8.79 -14.18 5.38
N ARG A 353 -8.38 -14.22 4.10
CA ARG A 353 -7.58 -13.17 3.45
C ARG A 353 -8.40 -11.95 2.98
N ASP A 354 -9.72 -12.05 2.93
CA ASP A 354 -10.64 -10.97 2.53
C ASP A 354 -11.94 -11.06 3.35
N ARG A 355 -11.78 -10.92 4.67
CA ARG A 355 -12.84 -11.24 5.65
C ARG A 355 -14.09 -10.40 5.50
N PHE A 356 -13.97 -9.15 5.04
CA PHE A 356 -15.11 -8.26 4.87
C PHE A 356 -15.62 -8.20 3.42
N ASN A 357 -15.65 -9.35 2.74
CA ASN A 357 -16.25 -9.49 1.42
C ASN A 357 -17.54 -10.33 1.51
N ASP A 358 -18.66 -9.62 1.62
CA ASP A 358 -20.01 -10.17 1.77
C ASP A 358 -20.38 -11.08 0.58
N ALA A 359 -20.02 -10.68 -0.64
CA ALA A 359 -20.28 -11.40 -1.87
C ALA A 359 -19.52 -12.73 -1.92
N LYS A 360 -18.24 -12.74 -1.57
CA LYS A 360 -17.44 -13.98 -1.49
C LYS A 360 -17.94 -14.90 -0.39
N GLN A 361 -18.21 -14.39 0.81
CA GLN A 361 -18.76 -15.22 1.89
C GLN A 361 -20.11 -15.85 1.49
N THR A 362 -21.00 -15.07 0.88
CA THR A 362 -22.29 -15.54 0.37
C THR A 362 -22.12 -16.63 -0.70
N ARG A 363 -21.25 -16.37 -1.68
CA ARG A 363 -21.01 -17.29 -2.80
C ARG A 363 -20.37 -18.59 -2.33
N ALA A 364 -19.46 -18.57 -1.36
CA ALA A 364 -18.87 -19.77 -0.78
C ALA A 364 -19.93 -20.65 -0.10
N VAL A 365 -20.84 -20.06 0.70
CA VAL A 365 -21.95 -20.77 1.34
C VAL A 365 -22.86 -21.42 0.29
N LEU A 366 -23.22 -20.68 -0.77
CA LEU A 366 -24.07 -21.20 -1.85
C LEU A 366 -23.39 -22.35 -2.62
N LYS A 367 -22.10 -22.22 -2.92
CA LYS A 367 -21.33 -23.23 -3.65
C LYS A 367 -21.17 -24.51 -2.83
N LEU A 368 -20.86 -24.40 -1.54
CA LEU A 368 -20.76 -25.54 -0.65
C LEU A 368 -22.11 -26.23 -0.42
N ALA A 369 -23.21 -25.47 -0.32
CA ALA A 369 -24.56 -26.06 -0.27
C ALA A 369 -24.88 -26.85 -1.55
N THR A 370 -24.48 -26.34 -2.71
CA THR A 370 -24.70 -26.99 -4.00
C THR A 370 -23.84 -28.26 -4.13
N LEU A 371 -22.56 -28.20 -3.75
CA LEU A 371 -21.68 -29.37 -3.71
C LEU A 371 -22.21 -30.44 -2.74
N ALA A 372 -22.69 -30.02 -1.57
CA ALA A 372 -23.27 -30.94 -0.60
C ALA A 372 -24.47 -31.71 -1.18
N ASP A 373 -25.38 -31.03 -1.89
CA ASP A 373 -26.50 -31.69 -2.56
C ASP A 373 -26.04 -32.59 -3.72
N TRP A 374 -25.06 -32.15 -4.51
CA TRP A 374 -24.50 -32.94 -5.61
C TRP A 374 -23.90 -34.26 -5.09
N HIS A 375 -23.04 -34.20 -4.06
CA HIS A 375 -22.50 -35.40 -3.42
C HIS A 375 -23.60 -36.27 -2.81
N ARG A 376 -24.67 -35.66 -2.27
CA ARG A 376 -25.83 -36.43 -1.76
C ARG A 376 -26.50 -37.22 -2.88
N THR A 377 -26.72 -36.60 -4.04
CA THR A 377 -27.32 -37.25 -5.20
C THR A 377 -26.41 -38.32 -5.81
N ALA A 378 -25.09 -38.13 -5.73
CA ALA A 378 -24.09 -39.11 -6.15
C ALA A 378 -23.90 -40.27 -5.15
N GLY A 379 -24.58 -40.27 -4.00
CA GLY A 379 -24.42 -41.29 -2.96
C GLY A 379 -23.20 -41.12 -2.06
N GLU A 380 -22.41 -40.06 -2.25
CA GLU A 380 -21.20 -39.74 -1.50
C GLU A 380 -21.53 -39.03 -0.17
N SER A 381 -22.15 -39.78 0.76
CA SER A 381 -22.70 -39.22 1.99
C SER A 381 -21.67 -38.49 2.87
N VAL A 382 -20.42 -38.95 2.91
CA VAL A 382 -19.36 -38.34 3.74
C VAL A 382 -19.01 -36.94 3.21
N ARG A 383 -18.67 -36.83 1.93
CA ARG A 383 -18.35 -35.55 1.25
C ARG A 383 -19.53 -34.58 1.28
N SER A 384 -20.75 -35.09 1.15
CA SER A 384 -21.98 -34.29 1.28
C SER A 384 -22.09 -33.62 2.65
N VAL A 385 -21.90 -34.40 3.73
CA VAL A 385 -21.95 -33.91 5.11
C VAL A 385 -20.81 -32.94 5.40
N GLU A 386 -19.61 -33.21 4.89
CA GLU A 386 -18.43 -32.34 5.09
C GLU A 386 -18.60 -30.98 4.40
N ALA A 387 -19.00 -30.96 3.13
CA ALA A 387 -19.29 -29.73 2.41
C ALA A 387 -20.40 -28.92 3.12
N ALA A 388 -21.46 -29.58 3.61
CA ALA A 388 -22.53 -28.93 4.35
C ALA A 388 -22.03 -28.35 5.68
N ARG A 389 -21.19 -29.09 6.42
CA ARG A 389 -20.58 -28.65 7.68
C ARG A 389 -19.73 -27.41 7.48
N THR A 390 -18.85 -27.41 6.48
CA THR A 390 -17.99 -26.25 6.21
C THR A 390 -18.81 -25.04 5.75
N GLY A 391 -19.83 -25.24 4.91
CA GLY A 391 -20.77 -24.17 4.53
C GLY A 391 -21.46 -23.53 5.73
N LEU A 392 -21.90 -24.33 6.72
CA LEU A 392 -22.48 -23.82 7.96
C LEU A 392 -21.47 -23.10 8.85
N ASN A 393 -20.23 -23.59 8.93
CA ASN A 393 -19.18 -22.93 9.69
C ASN A 393 -18.85 -21.55 9.11
N ILE A 394 -18.73 -21.43 7.79
CA ILE A 394 -18.57 -20.13 7.12
C ILE A 394 -19.75 -19.22 7.45
N LEU A 395 -20.99 -19.70 7.32
CA LEU A 395 -22.18 -18.89 7.61
C LEU A 395 -22.24 -18.41 9.08
N LYS A 396 -21.81 -19.26 10.04
CA LYS A 396 -21.70 -18.89 11.45
C LYS A 396 -20.65 -17.79 11.67
N GLY A 397 -19.47 -17.93 11.06
CA GLY A 397 -18.42 -16.91 11.10
C GLY A 397 -18.89 -15.59 10.50
N TYR A 398 -19.58 -15.65 9.36
CA TYR A 398 -20.17 -14.50 8.68
C TYR A 398 -21.17 -13.76 9.58
N ARG A 399 -22.10 -14.50 10.22
CA ARG A 399 -23.06 -13.92 11.17
C ARG A 399 -22.39 -13.23 12.35
N SER A 400 -21.40 -13.89 12.95
CA SER A 400 -20.65 -13.34 14.08
C SER A 400 -19.93 -12.05 13.68
N LEU A 401 -19.26 -12.06 12.52
CA LEU A 401 -18.54 -10.89 12.01
C LEU A 401 -19.48 -9.70 11.74
N ALA A 402 -20.62 -9.94 11.11
CA ALA A 402 -21.62 -8.91 10.86
C ALA A 402 -22.26 -8.38 12.16
N ALA A 403 -22.54 -9.25 13.12
CA ALA A 403 -23.07 -8.84 14.43
C ALA A 403 -22.08 -7.99 15.23
N ASN A 404 -20.80 -8.38 15.24
CA ASN A 404 -19.73 -7.64 15.93
C ASN A 404 -19.55 -6.23 15.33
N LEU A 405 -19.67 -6.09 14.00
CA LEU A 405 -19.63 -4.79 13.34
C LEU A 405 -20.80 -3.90 13.75
N ARG A 406 -22.03 -4.43 13.72
CA ARG A 406 -23.24 -3.69 14.12
C ARG A 406 -23.22 -3.27 15.59
N GLY A 407 -22.53 -4.01 16.45
CA GLY A 407 -22.38 -3.70 17.87
C GLY A 407 -21.36 -2.59 18.18
N MET A 408 -20.61 -2.09 17.19
CA MET A 408 -19.67 -0.98 17.39
C MET A 408 -20.36 0.37 17.13
N ASP A 409 -20.44 1.21 18.16
CA ASP A 409 -21.11 2.52 18.16
C ASP A 409 -20.67 3.45 17.01
N SER A 410 -19.37 3.43 16.69
CA SER A 410 -18.77 4.23 15.61
C SER A 410 -17.79 3.35 14.84
N HIS A 411 -18.30 2.55 13.90
CA HIS A 411 -17.48 1.75 12.99
C HIS A 411 -17.49 2.33 11.57
N ARG A 412 -16.38 2.13 10.87
CA ARG A 412 -16.23 2.43 9.45
C ARG A 412 -16.64 1.21 8.62
N ASN A 413 -17.48 1.42 7.62
CA ASN A 413 -17.94 0.37 6.71
C ASN A 413 -18.02 0.87 5.27
N ASP A 414 -16.86 1.21 4.70
CA ASP A 414 -16.74 1.66 3.32
C ASP A 414 -17.10 0.55 2.31
N ARG A 415 -17.04 -0.71 2.73
CA ARG A 415 -17.33 -1.88 1.89
C ARG A 415 -18.79 -2.33 1.94
N GLU A 416 -19.64 -1.61 2.68
CA GLU A 416 -21.06 -1.96 2.89
C GLU A 416 -21.25 -3.42 3.35
N PHE A 417 -20.28 -3.93 4.12
CA PHE A 417 -20.28 -5.32 4.55
C PHE A 417 -21.45 -5.56 5.51
N ASP A 418 -22.34 -6.47 5.11
CA ASP A 418 -23.47 -6.90 5.93
C ASP A 418 -23.86 -8.35 5.64
N LEU A 419 -24.61 -8.98 6.54
CA LEU A 419 -25.04 -10.36 6.39
C LEU A 419 -26.07 -10.52 5.25
N SER A 420 -25.67 -11.21 4.19
CA SER A 420 -26.57 -11.50 3.07
C SER A 420 -27.75 -12.40 3.42
N ARG A 421 -28.96 -11.98 3.02
CA ARG A 421 -30.19 -12.79 3.11
C ARG A 421 -30.08 -14.10 2.30
N LEU A 422 -29.36 -14.10 1.18
CA LEU A 422 -29.17 -15.29 0.35
C LEU A 422 -28.36 -16.36 1.09
N ALA A 423 -27.31 -15.95 1.79
CA ALA A 423 -26.51 -16.84 2.62
C ALA A 423 -27.34 -17.42 3.76
N VAL A 424 -28.13 -16.58 4.46
CA VAL A 424 -29.00 -16.99 5.56
C VAL A 424 -30.03 -18.04 5.12
N ARG A 425 -30.62 -17.91 3.94
CA ARG A 425 -31.58 -18.89 3.40
C ARG A 425 -30.99 -20.29 3.22
N GLN A 426 -29.66 -20.45 3.12
CA GLN A 426 -29.02 -21.76 3.01
C GLN A 426 -28.94 -22.53 4.34
N THR A 427 -29.23 -21.90 5.49
CA THR A 427 -29.11 -22.53 6.82
C THR A 427 -29.86 -23.85 6.91
N LEU A 428 -31.18 -23.82 6.65
CA LEU A 428 -32.04 -25.01 6.75
C LEU A 428 -31.61 -26.10 5.76
N ARG A 429 -31.18 -25.69 4.56
CA ARG A 429 -30.71 -26.61 3.52
C ARG A 429 -29.47 -27.36 3.98
N LEU A 430 -28.49 -26.66 4.54
CA LEU A 430 -27.25 -27.25 5.04
C LEU A 430 -27.48 -28.12 6.29
N GLU A 431 -28.33 -27.66 7.22
CA GLU A 431 -28.68 -28.41 8.44
C GLU A 431 -29.43 -29.71 8.12
N LYS A 432 -30.34 -29.68 7.15
CA LYS A 432 -31.03 -30.89 6.66
C LYS A 432 -30.04 -31.92 6.13
N THR A 433 -29.01 -31.51 5.41
CA THR A 433 -27.98 -32.41 4.89
C THR A 433 -27.14 -33.04 6.02
N LEU A 434 -26.79 -32.28 7.06
CA LEU A 434 -26.11 -32.83 8.24
C LEU A 434 -26.97 -33.88 8.96
N ASN A 435 -28.24 -33.57 9.20
CA ASN A 435 -29.17 -34.44 9.93
C ASN A 435 -29.59 -35.69 9.13
N GLY A 436 -29.58 -35.61 7.79
CA GLY A 436 -29.80 -36.76 6.91
C GLY A 436 -28.63 -37.74 6.89
N GLY A 437 -27.39 -37.23 7.05
CA GLY A 437 -26.19 -38.06 7.11
C GLY A 437 -26.08 -38.86 8.41
N THR A 438 -26.44 -38.27 9.55
CA THR A 438 -26.39 -38.95 10.87
C THR A 438 -27.38 -40.12 10.96
N ARG A 439 -28.58 -40.00 10.38
CA ARG A 439 -29.56 -41.12 10.36
C ARG A 439 -29.10 -42.31 9.51
N LYS A 440 -28.39 -42.08 8.40
CA LYS A 440 -27.85 -43.17 7.56
C LYS A 440 -26.65 -43.88 8.17
N HIS A 441 -25.83 -43.17 8.98
CA HIS A 441 -24.71 -43.78 9.70
C HIS A 441 -25.17 -44.67 10.87
N ALA A 442 -26.22 -44.25 11.60
CA ALA A 442 -26.82 -45.05 12.66
C ALA A 442 -27.45 -46.36 12.15
N ALA A 443 -28.01 -46.35 10.93
CA ALA A 443 -28.58 -47.54 10.30
C ALA A 443 -27.55 -48.56 9.78
N ARG A 444 -26.24 -48.27 9.84
CA ARG A 444 -25.16 -49.15 9.37
C ARG A 444 -24.39 -49.88 10.48
N HIS A 445 -24.77 -49.72 11.75
CA HIS A 445 -24.32 -50.61 12.82
C HIS A 445 -25.41 -51.67 13.08
N PRO A 446 -25.24 -52.93 12.63
CA PRO A 446 -26.08 -54.00 13.14
C PRO A 446 -25.74 -54.19 14.62
N VAL A 447 -26.75 -54.02 15.47
CA VAL A 447 -26.74 -54.45 16.86
C VAL A 447 -26.42 -55.94 16.84
N GLN A 448 -25.20 -56.30 17.22
CA GLN A 448 -24.79 -57.68 17.43
C GLN A 448 -25.42 -58.10 18.77
N GLY A 449 -26.63 -58.63 18.68
CA GLY A 449 -27.36 -59.21 19.79
C GLY A 449 -27.01 -60.69 19.99
N ASP A 450 -26.89 -61.04 21.26
CA ASP A 450 -26.98 -62.37 21.90
C ASP A 450 -25.75 -63.30 21.74
N ILE A 451 -25.34 -64.15 22.69
CA ILE A 451 -26.03 -64.91 23.76
C ILE A 451 -25.00 -65.23 24.88
N PRO A 452 -25.34 -65.24 26.20
CA PRO A 452 -24.50 -65.85 27.22
C PRO A 452 -24.85 -67.34 27.38
N ALA A 453 -23.92 -68.24 27.02
CA ALA A 453 -24.06 -69.66 27.32
C ALA A 453 -23.46 -69.98 28.70
N ARG A 454 -24.34 -70.37 29.64
CA ARG A 454 -23.98 -71.05 30.89
C ARG A 454 -23.77 -72.55 30.63
N ARG A 455 -22.80 -73.09 31.36
CA ARG A 455 -22.41 -74.50 31.61
C ARG A 455 -21.34 -75.07 30.70
#